data_AF-A0A2V5W8T2-F1
#
_entry.id   AF-A0A2V5W8T2-F1
#
_cell.length_a   1.000
_cell.length_b   1.000
_cell.length_c   1.000
_cell.angle_alpha   90.00
_cell.angle_beta   90.00
_cell.angle_gamma   90.00
#
_symmetry.space_group_name_H-M   'P 1'
#
loop_
_entity.id
_entity.type
_entity.pdbx_description
1 polymer ?
#
loop_
_entity_poly.entity_id
_entity_poly.type
_entity_poly.pdbx_seq_one_letter_code
_entity_poly.pdbx_strand_id
1 'polypeptide(L)'
;MKATLARALIPFLAISCALVFVAQVSWRPAQFALLAEIRTDAPAQIQLRYNRGYGVRQEGISQKILNSPGEFIRVRFPIEVNIAQDLRLVNFGFGRSIDLRSLTLKPLGGRALNLTTAELSSITPNTRIRQVGDVIHVESSGTEPLVLHISRASRLQATRVARLLQWIFVIPLVGAAASLALALGKPNIQRGHFQADLFDAHRPGLRMFVIGTLAFGYFAFSFLGLNGSSTALWRYYADREMPDAGVLLGSPQEIRSDEWVLQTPWIFSQASRTPAFSPTNPNVGSDVTPLVTNLPVRHWSTLFRPQMWPFFLLSPERAFAFYWNLKSFALLLGSFLFFGVLSGGKTLLDLAGALLLTFSPF
;
A
#
# COMPACT_ATOMS: atom_id res chain seq x y z
N MET A 1 -39.27 -19.59 11.27
CA MET A 1 -39.19 -18.11 11.17
C MET A 1 -37.77 -17.55 11.38
N LYS A 2 -37.05 -17.87 12.46
CA LYS A 2 -35.70 -17.31 12.71
C LYS A 2 -34.62 -17.72 11.67
N ALA A 3 -34.69 -18.94 11.13
CA ALA A 3 -33.73 -19.44 10.13
C ALA A 3 -33.90 -18.80 8.74
N THR A 4 -35.13 -18.46 8.35
CA THR A 4 -35.43 -17.77 7.08
C THR A 4 -34.96 -16.33 7.08
N LEU A 5 -35.14 -15.62 8.21
CA LEU A 5 -34.64 -14.25 8.38
C LEU A 5 -33.10 -14.19 8.32
N ALA A 6 -32.42 -15.16 8.93
CA ALA A 6 -30.95 -15.25 8.89
C ALA A 6 -30.42 -15.50 7.47
N ARG A 7 -31.07 -16.37 6.68
CA ARG A 7 -30.69 -16.63 5.28
C ARG A 7 -30.88 -15.41 4.38
N ALA A 8 -31.90 -14.59 4.62
CA ALA A 8 -32.11 -13.34 3.89
C ALA A 8 -31.10 -12.23 4.26
N LEU A 9 -30.54 -12.28 5.48
CA LEU A 9 -29.60 -11.27 5.99
C LEU A 9 -28.17 -11.45 5.44
N ILE A 10 -27.76 -12.68 5.13
CA ILE A 10 -26.42 -13.02 4.61
C ILE A 10 -26.05 -12.23 3.34
N PRO A 11 -26.88 -12.21 2.26
CA PRO A 11 -26.53 -11.47 1.05
C PRO A 11 -26.45 -9.96 1.30
N PHE A 12 -27.33 -9.41 2.15
CA PHE A 12 -27.30 -8.00 2.50
C PHE A 12 -26.02 -7.62 3.27
N LEU A 13 -25.60 -8.45 4.23
CA LEU A 13 -24.34 -8.28 4.96
C LEU A 13 -23.13 -8.39 4.02
N ALA A 14 -23.13 -9.36 3.09
CA ALA A 14 -22.05 -9.54 2.13
C ALA A 14 -21.93 -8.34 1.17
N ILE A 15 -23.05 -7.84 0.64
CA ILE A 15 -23.08 -6.64 -0.21
C ILE A 15 -22.59 -5.41 0.58
N SER A 16 -23.03 -5.27 1.83
CA SER A 16 -22.59 -4.18 2.70
C SER A 16 -21.08 -4.25 2.96
N CYS A 17 -20.52 -5.43 3.26
CA CYS A 17 -19.08 -5.64 3.38
C CYS A 17 -18.34 -5.23 2.10
N ALA A 18 -18.83 -5.68 0.94
CA ALA A 18 -18.22 -5.40 -0.34
C ALA A 18 -18.21 -3.88 -0.64
N LEU A 19 -19.33 -3.20 -0.42
CA LEU A 19 -19.45 -1.75 -0.62
C LEU A 19 -18.54 -0.96 0.33
N VAL A 20 -18.50 -1.34 1.60
CA VAL A 20 -17.60 -0.73 2.60
C VAL A 20 -16.14 -0.93 2.21
N PHE A 21 -15.77 -2.14 1.76
CA PHE A 21 -14.43 -2.44 1.29
C PHE A 21 -14.05 -1.61 0.06
N VAL A 22 -14.92 -1.54 -0.95
CA VAL A 22 -14.67 -0.77 -2.18
C VAL A 22 -14.53 0.71 -1.83
N ALA A 23 -15.40 1.26 -0.97
CA ALA A 23 -15.27 2.62 -0.47
C ALA A 23 -13.92 2.84 0.23
N GLN A 24 -13.46 1.91 1.06
CA GLN A 24 -12.17 2.00 1.76
C GLN A 24 -10.96 2.01 0.82
N VAL A 25 -10.99 1.19 -0.22
CA VAL A 25 -9.89 1.06 -1.18
C VAL A 25 -9.87 2.26 -2.11
N SER A 26 -11.04 2.70 -2.59
CA SER A 26 -11.16 3.81 -3.51
C SER A 26 -11.05 5.19 -2.85
N TRP A 27 -11.41 5.30 -1.56
CA TRP A 27 -11.44 6.56 -0.83
C TRP A 27 -10.55 6.51 0.40
N ARG A 28 -9.39 7.20 0.30
CA ARG A 28 -8.54 7.50 1.46
C ARG A 28 -8.38 9.01 1.61
N PRO A 29 -8.81 9.60 2.73
CA PRO A 29 -8.65 11.02 2.91
C PRO A 29 -7.18 11.36 3.15
N ALA A 30 -6.66 12.31 2.37
CA ALA A 30 -5.34 12.88 2.59
C ALA A 30 -5.26 13.50 4.00
N GLN A 31 -4.22 13.15 4.75
CA GLN A 31 -4.02 13.59 6.13
C GLN A 31 -3.63 15.06 6.18
N PHE A 32 -2.94 15.53 5.14
CA PHE A 32 -2.64 16.93 4.91
C PHE A 32 -2.85 17.27 3.43
N ALA A 33 -3.06 18.55 3.16
CA ALA A 33 -3.02 19.08 1.81
C ALA A 33 -2.22 20.38 1.82
N LEU A 34 -1.21 20.48 0.96
CA LEU A 34 -0.61 21.76 0.61
C LEU A 34 -1.44 22.37 -0.51
N LEU A 35 -1.97 23.56 -0.26
CA LEU A 35 -2.73 24.35 -1.21
C LEU A 35 -1.87 25.55 -1.61
N ALA A 36 -1.77 25.82 -2.90
CA ALA A 36 -1.02 26.94 -3.42
C ALA A 36 -1.64 27.43 -4.73
N GLU A 37 -1.53 28.73 -4.99
CA GLU A 37 -1.66 29.26 -6.34
C GLU A 37 -0.24 29.42 -6.89
N ILE A 38 0.04 28.72 -8.00
CA ILE A 38 1.36 28.63 -8.60
C ILE A 38 1.30 29.21 -10.00
N ARG A 39 2.23 30.10 -10.32
CA ARG A 39 2.51 30.57 -11.67
C ARG A 39 3.95 30.24 -12.03
N THR A 40 4.16 29.73 -13.24
CA THR A 40 5.47 29.43 -13.79
C THR A 40 5.66 30.17 -15.11
N ASP A 41 6.91 30.44 -15.48
CA ASP A 41 7.30 31.05 -16.75
C ASP A 41 7.33 30.06 -17.93
N ALA A 42 7.44 28.76 -17.65
CA ALA A 42 7.38 27.69 -18.63
C ALA A 42 6.51 26.52 -18.14
N PRO A 43 6.09 25.60 -19.03
CA PRO A 43 5.49 24.33 -18.61
C PRO A 43 6.39 23.59 -17.62
N ALA A 44 5.79 23.12 -16.53
CA ALA A 44 6.52 22.62 -15.39
C ALA A 44 5.83 21.45 -14.71
N GLN A 45 6.61 20.47 -14.28
CA GLN A 45 6.17 19.44 -13.36
C GLN A 45 6.58 19.83 -11.94
N ILE A 46 5.61 20.24 -11.14
CA ILE A 46 5.81 20.60 -9.74
C ILE A 46 5.59 19.36 -8.87
N GLN A 47 6.58 19.04 -8.05
CA GLN A 47 6.54 17.93 -7.11
C GLN A 47 6.66 18.44 -5.67
N LEU A 48 5.67 18.17 -4.85
CA LEU A 48 5.81 18.23 -3.41
C LEU A 48 6.39 16.91 -2.91
N ARG A 49 7.63 16.96 -2.45
CA ARG A 49 8.35 15.84 -1.86
C ARG A 49 8.34 15.95 -0.33
N TYR A 50 8.29 14.82 0.36
CA TYR A 50 8.29 14.76 1.81
C TYR A 50 8.81 13.42 2.31
N ASN A 51 9.47 13.38 3.45
CA ASN A 51 9.85 12.14 4.12
C ASN A 51 8.65 11.56 4.89
N ARG A 52 8.41 10.25 4.75
CA ARG A 52 7.28 9.52 5.37
C ARG A 52 7.50 9.17 6.84
N GLY A 53 8.68 9.43 7.41
CA GLY A 53 8.97 9.28 8.84
C GLY A 53 9.21 7.83 9.32
N TYR A 54 9.33 6.87 8.40
CA TYR A 54 9.71 5.48 8.67
C TYR A 54 10.64 4.96 7.55
N GLY A 55 11.66 4.18 7.92
CA GLY A 55 12.65 3.62 6.98
C GLY A 55 13.72 4.62 6.52
N VAL A 56 14.85 4.09 6.03
CA VAL A 56 15.95 4.89 5.48
C VAL A 56 15.58 5.24 4.03
N ARG A 57 15.25 6.51 3.75
CA ARG A 57 15.00 7.08 2.39
C ARG A 57 13.67 6.77 1.69
N GLN A 58 12.53 6.73 2.40
CA GLN A 58 11.23 6.77 1.71
C GLN A 58 10.70 8.21 1.56
N GLU A 59 10.88 8.75 0.36
CA GLU A 59 10.31 10.03 -0.07
C GLU A 59 8.91 9.80 -0.68
N GLY A 60 7.89 10.48 -0.17
CA GLY A 60 6.59 10.59 -0.81
C GLY A 60 6.59 11.77 -1.79
N ILE A 61 5.99 11.58 -2.97
CA ILE A 61 6.00 12.58 -4.05
C ILE A 61 4.57 12.86 -4.50
N SER A 62 4.03 14.04 -4.20
CA SER A 62 2.75 14.54 -4.71
C SER A 62 2.99 15.48 -5.87
N GLN A 63 2.51 15.16 -7.07
CA GLN A 63 2.90 15.87 -8.29
C GLN A 63 1.73 16.54 -9.02
N LYS A 64 2.01 17.67 -9.67
CA LYS A 64 1.10 18.36 -10.58
C LYS A 64 1.86 18.88 -11.80
N ILE A 65 1.27 18.68 -12.97
CA ILE A 65 1.77 19.24 -14.23
C ILE A 65 1.05 20.56 -14.49
N LEU A 66 1.80 21.61 -14.79
CA LEU A 66 1.34 22.95 -15.16
C LEU A 66 1.68 23.18 -16.63
N ASN A 67 0.67 23.27 -17.49
CA ASN A 67 0.84 23.44 -18.94
C ASN A 67 0.61 24.89 -19.42
N SER A 68 0.02 25.75 -18.59
CA SER A 68 -0.29 27.15 -18.93
C SER A 68 0.70 28.08 -18.25
N PRO A 69 1.85 28.41 -18.88
CA PRO A 69 2.78 29.38 -18.33
C PRO A 69 2.16 30.78 -18.25
N GLY A 70 2.55 31.57 -17.25
CA GLY A 70 2.14 32.96 -17.09
C GLY A 70 0.85 33.20 -16.29
N GLU A 71 0.05 32.17 -16.02
CA GLU A 71 -1.18 32.27 -15.22
C GLU A 71 -1.04 31.62 -13.83
N PHE A 72 -1.76 32.15 -12.85
CA PHE A 72 -1.86 31.51 -11.53
C PHE A 72 -2.87 30.37 -11.57
N ILE A 73 -2.37 29.15 -11.31
CA ILE A 73 -3.20 27.96 -11.23
C ILE A 73 -3.27 27.50 -9.78
N ARG A 74 -4.49 27.26 -9.29
CA ARG A 74 -4.69 26.67 -7.97
C ARG A 74 -4.35 25.18 -7.99
N VAL A 75 -3.36 24.80 -7.20
CA VAL A 75 -2.88 23.44 -7.07
C VAL A 75 -3.12 22.92 -5.66
N ARG A 76 -3.51 21.65 -5.57
CA ARG A 76 -3.63 20.90 -4.33
C ARG A 76 -2.69 19.70 -4.39
N PHE A 77 -1.76 19.63 -3.45
CA PHE A 77 -0.88 18.49 -3.25
C PHE A 77 -1.35 17.68 -2.03
N PRO A 78 -2.09 16.57 -2.21
CA PRO A 78 -2.46 15.69 -1.11
C PRO A 78 -1.24 14.98 -0.54
N ILE A 79 -1.20 14.85 0.79
CA ILE A 79 -0.21 14.10 1.56
C ILE A 79 -0.96 13.00 2.32
N GLU A 80 -0.76 11.75 1.94
CA GLU A 80 -1.52 10.58 2.42
C GLU A 80 -0.74 9.75 3.46
N VAL A 81 0.02 10.42 4.33
CA VAL A 81 0.82 9.77 5.37
C VAL A 81 0.47 10.31 6.75
N ASN A 82 0.61 9.48 7.78
CA ASN A 82 0.34 9.88 9.16
C ASN A 82 1.42 10.80 9.74
N ILE A 83 2.63 10.71 9.20
CA ILE A 83 3.76 11.56 9.55
C ILE A 83 4.39 12.02 8.25
N ALA A 84 4.55 13.34 8.09
CA ALA A 84 5.29 13.93 6.98
C ALA A 84 6.38 14.83 7.55
N GLN A 85 7.59 14.75 7.00
CA GLN A 85 8.76 15.52 7.42
C GLN A 85 9.46 16.09 6.20
N ASP A 86 10.32 17.10 6.39
CA ASP A 86 11.21 17.61 5.31
C ASP A 86 10.46 17.90 4.00
N LEU A 87 9.47 18.80 4.07
CA LEU A 87 8.65 19.13 2.91
C LEU A 87 9.47 19.98 1.93
N ARG A 88 9.52 19.56 0.67
CA ARG A 88 10.23 20.23 -0.42
C ARG A 88 9.34 20.40 -1.63
N LEU A 89 9.21 21.62 -2.14
CA LEU A 89 8.58 21.88 -3.42
C LEU A 89 9.67 21.91 -4.50
N VAL A 90 9.58 21.03 -5.48
CA VAL A 90 10.56 20.89 -6.57
C VAL A 90 9.91 21.22 -7.90
N ASN A 91 10.55 22.09 -8.67
CA ASN A 91 10.18 22.40 -10.04
C ASN A 91 11.10 21.66 -11.02
N PHE A 92 10.54 20.71 -11.77
CA PHE A 92 11.23 19.96 -12.84
C PHE A 92 11.00 20.56 -14.24
N GLY A 93 10.44 21.76 -14.34
CA GLY A 93 10.27 22.46 -15.61
C GLY A 93 11.55 23.11 -16.12
N PHE A 94 11.52 23.54 -17.39
CA PHE A 94 12.59 24.34 -18.01
C PHE A 94 12.57 25.82 -17.56
N GLY A 95 11.53 26.18 -16.81
CA GLY A 95 11.31 27.50 -16.26
C GLY A 95 12.27 27.83 -15.12
N ARG A 96 12.66 29.09 -15.00
CA ARG A 96 13.62 29.58 -13.99
C ARG A 96 12.95 30.32 -12.84
N SER A 97 11.68 30.67 -13.00
CA SER A 97 10.90 31.39 -12.01
C SER A 97 9.63 30.62 -11.61
N ILE A 98 9.33 30.67 -10.31
CA ILE A 98 8.06 30.19 -9.75
C ILE A 98 7.52 31.27 -8.82
N ASP A 99 6.28 31.64 -9.06
CA ASP A 99 5.54 32.56 -8.22
C ASP A 99 4.52 31.78 -7.40
N LEU A 100 4.56 31.98 -6.10
CA LEU A 100 3.70 31.30 -5.14
C LEU A 100 2.79 32.32 -4.44
N ARG A 101 1.51 31.99 -4.33
CA ARG A 101 0.50 32.77 -3.61
C ARG A 101 -0.41 31.86 -2.79
N SER A 102 -0.98 32.38 -1.71
CA SER A 102 -1.93 31.65 -0.85
C SER A 102 -1.40 30.29 -0.35
N LEU A 103 -0.09 30.19 -0.14
CA LEU A 103 0.58 28.94 0.23
C LEU A 103 0.15 28.50 1.63
N THR A 104 -0.65 27.44 1.69
CA THR A 104 -1.33 27.02 2.92
C THR A 104 -1.22 25.52 3.12
N LEU A 105 -0.74 25.12 4.29
CA LEU A 105 -0.73 23.73 4.71
C LEU A 105 -1.95 23.43 5.58
N LYS A 106 -2.83 22.54 5.12
CA LYS A 106 -4.09 22.22 5.80
C LYS A 106 -4.10 20.75 6.28
N PRO A 107 -3.98 20.49 7.59
CA PRO A 107 -4.25 19.18 8.17
C PRO A 107 -5.74 18.84 8.08
N LEU A 108 -6.06 17.56 7.87
CA LEU A 108 -7.45 17.09 7.90
C LEU A 108 -8.03 17.22 9.31
N GLY A 109 -9.14 17.95 9.45
CA GLY A 109 -9.75 18.25 10.74
C GLY A 109 -8.95 19.20 11.64
N GLY A 110 -7.95 19.90 11.11
CA GLY A 110 -7.14 20.87 11.83
C GLY A 110 -7.22 22.28 11.24
N ARG A 111 -6.59 23.25 11.92
CA ARG A 111 -6.47 24.64 11.45
C ARG A 111 -5.45 24.72 10.30
N ALA A 112 -5.78 25.50 9.28
CA ALA A 112 -4.87 25.79 8.18
C ALA A 112 -3.69 26.66 8.65
N LEU A 113 -2.50 26.34 8.17
CA LEU A 113 -1.25 27.02 8.47
C LEU A 113 -0.80 27.77 7.22
N ASN A 114 -0.84 29.09 7.26
CA ASN A 114 -0.36 29.93 6.15
C ASN A 114 1.17 29.99 6.22
N LEU A 115 1.81 29.66 5.11
CA LEU A 115 3.26 29.65 4.99
C LEU A 115 3.73 31.00 4.43
N THR A 116 4.76 31.56 5.05
CA THR A 116 5.36 32.85 4.67
C THR A 116 6.78 32.68 4.16
N THR A 117 7.39 33.74 3.60
CA THR A 117 8.77 33.69 3.11
C THR A 117 9.80 33.30 4.18
N ALA A 118 9.57 33.66 5.44
CA ALA A 118 10.44 33.27 6.56
C ALA A 118 10.56 31.74 6.73
N GLU A 119 9.60 31.00 6.18
CA GLU A 119 9.52 29.55 6.32
C GLU A 119 10.05 28.82 5.08
N LEU A 120 10.38 29.56 4.02
CA LEU A 120 10.87 29.03 2.77
C LEU A 120 12.37 29.27 2.66
N SER A 121 13.12 28.21 2.42
CA SER A 121 14.56 28.26 2.16
C SER A 121 14.85 27.52 0.85
N SER A 122 15.64 28.11 -0.05
CA SER A 122 16.08 27.36 -1.23
C SER A 122 17.22 26.42 -0.88
N ILE A 123 17.16 25.20 -1.40
CA ILE A 123 18.28 24.26 -1.41
C ILE A 123 19.14 24.49 -2.67
N THR A 124 18.53 24.97 -3.76
CA THR A 124 19.21 25.20 -5.04
C THR A 124 20.13 26.43 -4.94
N PRO A 125 21.41 26.33 -5.33
CA PRO A 125 22.32 27.47 -5.37
C PRO A 125 21.80 28.62 -6.24
N ASN A 126 22.20 29.84 -5.94
CA ASN A 126 21.85 31.04 -6.72
C ASN A 126 20.34 31.30 -6.85
N THR A 127 19.56 30.91 -5.85
CA THR A 127 18.12 31.21 -5.79
C THR A 127 17.86 32.52 -5.05
N ARG A 128 17.01 33.37 -5.61
CA ARG A 128 16.50 34.58 -4.96
C ARG A 128 15.02 34.39 -4.60
N ILE A 129 14.69 34.60 -3.33
CA ILE A 129 13.32 34.59 -2.82
C ILE A 129 12.98 36.02 -2.42
N ARG A 130 11.90 36.57 -2.96
CA ARG A 130 11.41 37.92 -2.64
C ARG A 130 9.89 37.88 -2.45
N GLN A 131 9.40 38.65 -1.49
CA GLN A 131 7.96 38.82 -1.32
C GLN A 131 7.56 40.21 -1.82
N VAL A 132 6.59 40.27 -2.72
CA VAL A 132 5.99 41.52 -3.20
C VAL A 132 4.47 41.39 -3.01
N GLY A 133 3.95 42.08 -1.99
CA GLY A 133 2.56 41.93 -1.57
C GLY A 133 2.26 40.49 -1.11
N ASP A 134 1.27 39.86 -1.74
CA ASP A 134 0.81 38.50 -1.47
C ASP A 134 1.50 37.43 -2.35
N VAL A 135 2.46 37.83 -3.19
CA VAL A 135 3.18 36.94 -4.10
C VAL A 135 4.62 36.75 -3.62
N ILE A 136 5.05 35.50 -3.55
CA ILE A 136 6.41 35.08 -3.29
C ILE A 136 7.05 34.73 -4.63
N HIS A 137 7.98 35.56 -5.07
CA HIS A 137 8.78 35.37 -6.27
C HIS A 137 10.01 34.54 -5.93
N VAL A 138 10.20 33.44 -6.64
CA VAL A 138 11.38 32.60 -6.51
C VAL A 138 12.02 32.41 -7.87
N GLU A 139 13.26 32.87 -8.00
CA GLU A 139 14.02 32.81 -9.24
C GLU A 139 15.33 32.05 -9.01
N SER A 140 15.66 31.11 -9.89
CA SER A 140 16.95 30.41 -9.90
C SER A 140 17.66 30.64 -11.23
N SER A 141 18.95 30.97 -11.16
CA SER A 141 19.80 31.10 -12.35
C SER A 141 20.63 29.85 -12.66
N GLY A 142 20.46 28.78 -11.88
CA GLY A 142 21.19 27.51 -12.04
C GLY A 142 20.62 26.60 -13.13
N THR A 143 21.35 25.52 -13.43
CA THR A 143 20.92 24.43 -14.31
C THR A 143 20.21 23.30 -13.54
N GLU A 144 20.28 23.33 -12.22
CA GLU A 144 19.61 22.37 -11.34
C GLU A 144 18.11 22.67 -11.18
N PRO A 145 17.28 21.65 -10.93
CA PRO A 145 15.89 21.86 -10.57
C PRO A 145 15.78 22.80 -9.37
N LEU A 146 14.81 23.72 -9.41
CA LEU A 146 14.55 24.60 -8.27
C LEU A 146 13.89 23.81 -7.14
N VAL A 147 14.51 23.79 -5.97
CA VAL A 147 14.08 23.08 -4.77
C VAL A 147 13.89 24.07 -3.62
N LEU A 148 12.65 24.19 -3.16
CA LEU A 148 12.26 25.02 -2.01
C LEU A 148 11.89 24.14 -0.82
N HIS A 149 12.65 24.28 0.26
CA HIS A 149 12.38 23.61 1.53
C HIS A 149 11.45 24.44 2.42
N ILE A 150 10.49 23.77 3.07
CA ILE A 150 9.46 24.36 3.93
C ILE A 150 9.77 24.03 5.39
N SER A 151 10.36 24.99 6.11
CA SER A 151 10.94 24.79 7.44
C SER A 151 9.93 24.68 8.59
N ARG A 152 8.80 25.40 8.54
CA ARG A 152 7.76 25.38 9.61
C ARG A 152 7.09 24.02 9.78
N ALA A 153 7.35 23.08 8.87
CA ALA A 153 6.74 21.77 8.79
C ALA A 153 7.76 20.62 8.90
N SER A 154 8.85 20.79 9.67
CA SER A 154 9.89 19.76 9.82
C SER A 154 9.34 18.40 10.27
N ARG A 155 8.25 18.37 11.05
CA ARG A 155 7.47 17.16 11.34
C ARG A 155 5.99 17.43 11.56
N LEU A 156 5.18 17.05 10.58
CA LEU A 156 3.72 17.07 10.63
C LEU A 156 3.20 15.72 11.13
N GLN A 157 2.21 15.77 12.03
CA GLN A 157 1.52 14.58 12.52
C GLN A 157 0.02 14.66 12.25
N ALA A 158 -0.55 13.55 11.80
CA ALA A 158 -1.96 13.44 11.52
C ALA A 158 -2.80 13.69 12.77
N THR A 159 -3.88 14.44 12.62
CA THR A 159 -4.85 14.69 13.71
C THR A 159 -5.49 13.38 14.16
N ARG A 160 -6.04 13.34 15.38
CA ARG A 160 -6.76 12.14 15.87
C ARG A 160 -7.92 11.77 14.95
N VAL A 161 -8.67 12.77 14.47
CA VAL A 161 -9.79 12.58 13.53
C VAL A 161 -9.29 11.97 12.22
N ALA A 162 -8.19 12.48 11.67
CA ALA A 162 -7.66 12.02 10.41
C ALA A 162 -7.13 10.58 10.49
N ARG A 163 -6.53 10.19 11.63
CA ARG A 163 -6.17 8.79 11.93
C ARG A 163 -7.41 7.90 12.09
N LEU A 164 -8.43 8.35 12.82
CA LEU A 164 -9.64 7.56 13.04
C LEU A 164 -10.43 7.33 11.74
N LEU A 165 -10.46 8.33 10.84
CA LEU A 165 -11.06 8.20 9.51
C LEU A 165 -10.36 7.17 8.63
N GLN A 166 -9.10 6.80 8.88
CA GLN A 166 -8.45 5.68 8.19
C GLN A 166 -9.05 4.32 8.59
N TRP A 167 -9.63 4.24 9.79
CA TRP A 167 -10.22 3.02 10.35
C TRP A 167 -11.74 2.96 10.22
N ILE A 168 -12.40 4.06 9.81
CA ILE A 168 -13.87 4.15 9.76
C ILE A 168 -14.51 3.09 8.85
N PHE A 169 -13.76 2.59 7.88
CA PHE A 169 -14.21 1.49 7.01
C PHE A 169 -13.72 0.11 7.45
N VAL A 170 -12.62 0.03 8.22
CA VAL A 170 -12.09 -1.25 8.73
C VAL A 170 -12.99 -1.82 9.82
N ILE A 171 -13.45 -0.97 10.75
CA ILE A 171 -14.27 -1.42 11.89
C ILE A 171 -15.60 -2.05 11.42
N PRO A 172 -16.37 -1.41 10.53
CA PRO A 172 -17.60 -2.02 9.99
C PRO A 172 -17.31 -3.26 9.16
N LEU A 173 -16.22 -3.28 8.37
CA LEU A 173 -15.84 -4.44 7.58
C LEU A 173 -15.52 -5.66 8.46
N VAL A 174 -14.71 -5.48 9.51
CA VAL A 174 -14.38 -6.54 10.47
C VAL A 174 -15.62 -6.99 11.24
N GLY A 175 -16.45 -6.05 11.69
CA GLY A 175 -17.70 -6.36 12.39
C GLY A 175 -18.69 -7.15 11.51
N ALA A 176 -18.82 -6.77 10.24
CA ALA A 176 -19.69 -7.46 9.31
C ALA A 176 -19.11 -8.81 8.86
N ALA A 177 -17.78 -8.93 8.70
CA ALA A 177 -17.10 -10.21 8.46
C ALA A 177 -17.23 -11.17 9.65
N ALA A 178 -17.08 -10.68 10.88
CA ALA A 178 -17.30 -11.47 12.10
C ALA A 178 -18.77 -11.90 12.23
N SER A 179 -19.70 -11.01 11.91
CA SER A 179 -21.14 -11.32 11.89
C SER A 179 -21.48 -12.36 10.83
N LEU A 180 -20.86 -12.29 9.65
CA LEU A 180 -21.00 -13.29 8.59
C LEU A 180 -20.39 -14.63 9.03
N ALA A 181 -19.20 -14.63 9.64
CA ALA A 181 -18.55 -15.83 10.17
C ALA A 181 -19.41 -16.50 11.27
N LEU A 182 -20.01 -15.71 12.16
CA LEU A 182 -20.96 -16.20 13.17
C LEU A 182 -22.27 -16.71 12.53
N ALA A 183 -22.76 -16.07 11.46
CA ALA A 183 -23.94 -16.52 10.74
C ALA A 183 -23.70 -17.85 10.00
N LEU A 184 -22.50 -18.03 9.43
CA LEU A 184 -22.05 -19.27 8.78
C LEU A 184 -21.68 -20.36 9.80
N GLY A 185 -21.16 -19.98 10.96
CA GLY A 185 -20.76 -20.88 12.04
C GLY A 185 -21.92 -21.39 12.90
N LYS A 186 -23.16 -20.88 12.70
CA LYS A 186 -24.34 -21.49 13.32
C LYS A 186 -24.57 -22.86 12.68
N PRO A 187 -24.55 -23.95 13.46
CA PRO A 187 -24.68 -25.30 12.94
C PRO A 187 -26.09 -25.47 12.36
N ASN A 188 -26.24 -25.26 11.06
CA ASN A 188 -27.42 -25.71 10.35
C ASN A 188 -27.15 -27.15 9.96
N ILE A 189 -27.75 -28.06 10.74
CA ILE A 189 -27.66 -29.51 10.60
C ILE A 189 -28.31 -29.90 9.28
N GLN A 190 -27.54 -29.84 8.20
CA GLN A 190 -27.55 -30.80 7.10
C GLN A 190 -26.09 -30.88 6.63
N ARG A 191 -25.26 -31.60 7.39
CA ARG A 191 -23.98 -32.07 6.86
C ARG A 191 -24.33 -32.97 5.68
N GLY A 192 -24.19 -32.46 4.46
CA GLY A 192 -24.18 -33.34 3.29
C GLY A 192 -23.09 -34.38 3.53
N HIS A 193 -23.35 -35.64 3.18
CA HIS A 193 -22.44 -36.77 3.45
C HIS A 193 -20.98 -36.49 3.04
N PHE A 194 -20.76 -35.66 2.01
CA PHE A 194 -19.44 -35.23 1.55
C PHE A 194 -18.60 -34.41 2.56
N GLN A 195 -19.24 -33.66 3.46
CA GLN A 195 -18.57 -32.75 4.40
C GLN A 195 -18.28 -33.40 5.76
N ALA A 196 -19.02 -34.46 6.11
CA ALA A 196 -18.76 -35.24 7.32
C ALA A 196 -17.44 -36.00 7.18
N ASP A 197 -17.22 -36.72 6.07
CA ASP A 197 -16.05 -37.58 5.88
C ASP A 197 -14.71 -36.83 5.78
N LEU A 198 -14.70 -35.58 5.29
CA LEU A 198 -13.50 -34.74 5.22
C LEU A 198 -12.95 -34.30 6.59
N PHE A 199 -13.82 -34.27 7.61
CA PHE A 199 -13.48 -33.91 8.98
C PHE A 199 -13.62 -35.09 9.97
N ASP A 200 -14.31 -36.18 9.59
CA ASP A 200 -14.38 -37.49 10.28
C ASP A 200 -13.14 -38.38 10.03
N ALA A 201 -12.01 -37.75 9.75
CA ALA A 201 -10.71 -38.40 9.83
C ALA A 201 -10.47 -38.93 11.25
N HIS A 202 -9.81 -40.07 11.39
CA HIS A 202 -9.48 -40.75 12.66
C HIS A 202 -8.88 -39.85 13.79
N ARG A 203 -8.49 -38.59 13.51
CA ARG A 203 -7.96 -37.60 14.47
C ARG A 203 -8.35 -36.15 14.10
N PRO A 204 -9.59 -35.69 14.35
CA PRO A 204 -10.03 -34.34 13.99
C PRO A 204 -9.22 -33.23 14.67
N GLY A 205 -8.72 -33.47 15.89
CA GLY A 205 -7.88 -32.53 16.63
C GLY A 205 -6.54 -32.24 15.94
N LEU A 206 -5.89 -33.26 15.35
CA LEU A 206 -4.61 -33.07 14.66
C LEU A 206 -4.79 -32.25 13.38
N ARG A 207 -5.85 -32.50 12.61
CA ARG A 207 -6.15 -31.73 11.39
C ARG A 207 -6.37 -30.26 11.71
N MET A 208 -7.16 -29.96 12.75
CA MET A 208 -7.40 -28.59 13.20
C MET A 208 -6.12 -27.94 13.76
N PHE A 209 -5.28 -28.70 14.46
CA PHE A 209 -3.98 -28.23 14.91
C PHE A 209 -3.06 -27.84 13.75
N VAL A 210 -2.99 -28.65 12.69
CA VAL A 210 -2.21 -28.33 11.48
C VAL A 210 -2.73 -27.06 10.82
N ILE A 211 -4.05 -26.96 10.58
CA ILE A 211 -4.67 -25.76 9.98
C ILE A 211 -4.39 -24.52 10.84
N GLY A 212 -4.58 -24.63 12.15
CA GLY A 212 -4.29 -23.54 13.10
C GLY A 212 -2.82 -23.11 13.08
N THR A 213 -1.91 -24.07 13.00
CA THR A 213 -0.46 -23.81 12.92
C THR A 213 -0.09 -23.11 11.62
N LEU A 214 -0.65 -23.54 10.48
CA LEU A 214 -0.42 -22.88 9.19
C LEU A 214 -0.97 -21.44 9.18
N ALA A 215 -2.18 -21.24 9.70
CA ALA A 215 -2.77 -19.91 9.81
C ALA A 215 -1.94 -19.01 10.75
N PHE A 216 -1.55 -19.52 11.92
CA PHE A 216 -0.69 -18.79 12.84
C PHE A 216 0.67 -18.44 12.20
N GLY A 217 1.31 -19.40 11.53
CA GLY A 217 2.57 -19.20 10.82
C GLY A 217 2.49 -18.10 9.77
N TYR A 218 1.42 -18.10 8.96
CA TYR A 218 1.16 -17.05 7.97
C TYR A 218 1.14 -15.65 8.61
N PHE A 219 0.37 -15.46 9.68
CA PHE A 219 0.29 -14.17 10.36
C PHE A 219 1.61 -13.81 11.05
N ALA A 220 2.20 -14.73 11.81
CA ALA A 220 3.43 -14.49 12.55
C ALA A 220 4.58 -14.06 11.63
N PHE A 221 4.83 -14.81 10.55
CA PHE A 221 5.92 -14.51 9.61
C PHE A 221 5.69 -13.16 8.91
N SER A 222 4.44 -12.89 8.51
CA SER A 222 4.09 -11.65 7.82
C SER A 222 4.21 -10.41 8.71
N PHE A 223 3.81 -10.50 9.99
CA PHE A 223 3.97 -9.40 10.95
C PHE A 223 5.43 -9.13 11.31
N LEU A 224 6.26 -10.18 11.34
CA LEU A 224 7.71 -10.07 11.51
C LEU A 224 8.42 -9.54 10.27
N GLY A 225 7.72 -9.37 9.14
CA GLY A 225 8.31 -8.91 7.87
C GLY A 225 9.11 -10.00 7.14
N LEU A 226 8.98 -11.26 7.56
CA LEU A 226 9.65 -12.39 6.94
C LEU A 226 8.98 -12.75 5.61
N ASN A 227 9.79 -12.92 4.58
CA ASN A 227 9.35 -13.32 3.25
C ASN A 227 10.52 -14.05 2.55
N GLY A 228 10.21 -14.74 1.46
CA GLY A 228 11.19 -15.52 0.68
C GLY A 228 11.59 -14.85 -0.63
N SER A 229 11.41 -13.53 -0.77
CA SER A 229 11.81 -12.82 -1.99
C SER A 229 13.32 -12.78 -2.12
N SER A 230 13.81 -12.82 -3.36
CA SER A 230 15.24 -12.71 -3.66
C SER A 230 15.75 -11.26 -3.76
N THR A 231 15.04 -10.30 -3.13
CA THR A 231 15.41 -8.88 -3.10
C THR A 231 16.82 -8.57 -2.59
N ALA A 232 17.46 -9.48 -1.83
CA ALA A 232 18.86 -9.35 -1.44
C ALA A 232 19.80 -9.21 -2.66
N LEU A 233 19.42 -9.75 -3.83
CA LEU A 233 20.17 -9.58 -5.09
C LEU A 233 20.30 -8.12 -5.52
N TRP A 234 19.42 -7.23 -5.08
CA TRP A 234 19.58 -5.80 -5.38
C TRP A 234 20.87 -5.23 -4.80
N ARG A 235 21.40 -5.75 -3.68
CA ARG A 235 22.72 -5.34 -3.18
C ARG A 235 23.83 -5.64 -4.18
N TYR A 236 23.72 -6.78 -4.85
CA TYR A 236 24.68 -7.15 -5.89
C TYR A 236 24.56 -6.27 -7.13
N TYR A 237 23.36 -6.09 -7.68
CA TYR A 237 23.19 -5.34 -8.93
C TYR A 237 23.23 -3.81 -8.77
N ALA A 238 22.70 -3.27 -7.67
CA ALA A 238 22.62 -1.83 -7.44
C ALA A 238 23.83 -1.30 -6.66
N ASP A 239 24.22 -1.99 -5.58
CA ASP A 239 25.28 -1.51 -4.67
C ASP A 239 26.66 -2.13 -4.97
N ARG A 240 26.73 -3.17 -5.81
CA ARG A 240 27.94 -3.98 -6.06
C ARG A 240 28.50 -4.64 -4.80
N GLU A 241 27.61 -5.04 -3.89
CA GLU A 241 27.93 -5.72 -2.63
C GLU A 241 27.39 -7.17 -2.61
N MET A 242 27.84 -7.97 -1.65
CA MET A 242 27.32 -9.34 -1.50
C MET A 242 25.81 -9.32 -1.18
N PRO A 243 25.01 -10.25 -1.74
CA PRO A 243 23.56 -10.28 -1.54
C PRO A 243 23.15 -11.01 -0.25
N ASP A 244 23.72 -10.61 0.89
CA ASP A 244 23.51 -11.22 2.21
C ASP A 244 22.58 -10.41 3.13
N ALA A 245 22.33 -9.14 2.79
CA ALA A 245 21.54 -8.25 3.61
C ALA A 245 20.11 -8.77 3.83
N GLY A 246 19.78 -9.04 5.10
CA GLY A 246 18.45 -9.51 5.51
C GLY A 246 18.18 -10.99 5.20
N VAL A 247 19.17 -11.76 4.71
CA VAL A 247 19.04 -13.19 4.50
C VAL A 247 19.16 -13.92 5.84
N LEU A 248 18.12 -14.66 6.22
CA LEU A 248 18.12 -15.46 7.46
C LEU A 248 18.41 -16.94 7.19
N LEU A 249 17.95 -17.47 6.05
CA LEU A 249 18.09 -18.87 5.69
C LEU A 249 18.09 -19.02 4.16
N GLY A 250 18.89 -19.96 3.66
CA GLY A 250 19.01 -20.25 2.23
C GLY A 250 19.85 -19.21 1.49
N SER A 251 19.70 -19.16 0.16
CA SER A 251 20.35 -18.19 -0.70
C SER A 251 19.33 -17.58 -1.66
N PRO A 252 19.44 -16.29 -2.00
CA PRO A 252 18.58 -15.68 -3.00
C PRO A 252 18.78 -16.36 -4.37
N GLN A 253 17.71 -16.42 -5.15
CA GLN A 253 17.63 -17.19 -6.39
C GLN A 253 17.57 -16.25 -7.60
N GLU A 254 18.68 -16.15 -8.34
CA GLU A 254 18.76 -15.27 -9.51
C GLU A 254 17.73 -15.63 -10.58
N ILE A 255 17.46 -16.93 -10.77
CA ILE A 255 16.50 -17.46 -11.75
C ILE A 255 15.07 -16.91 -11.57
N ARG A 256 14.71 -16.43 -10.36
CA ARG A 256 13.40 -15.84 -10.05
C ARG A 256 13.34 -14.35 -10.40
N SER A 257 14.04 -13.93 -11.45
CA SER A 257 14.12 -12.52 -11.87
C SER A 257 12.75 -11.94 -12.24
N ASP A 258 11.80 -12.77 -12.68
CA ASP A 258 10.39 -12.40 -12.85
C ASP A 258 9.76 -11.83 -11.55
N GLU A 259 10.28 -12.24 -10.41
CA GLU A 259 9.86 -11.78 -9.11
C GLU A 259 10.67 -10.57 -8.62
N TRP A 260 11.97 -10.77 -8.36
CA TRP A 260 12.78 -9.77 -7.67
C TRP A 260 13.23 -8.62 -8.59
N VAL A 261 13.32 -8.82 -9.91
CA VAL A 261 13.63 -7.74 -10.88
C VAL A 261 12.36 -7.06 -11.40
N LEU A 262 11.30 -7.83 -11.63
CA LEU A 262 10.11 -7.29 -12.31
C LEU A 262 8.97 -6.97 -11.34
N GLN A 263 8.35 -7.98 -10.74
CA GLN A 263 7.14 -7.80 -9.94
C GLN A 263 7.37 -6.93 -8.70
N THR A 264 8.44 -7.19 -7.95
CA THR A 264 8.68 -6.56 -6.66
C THR A 264 8.99 -5.06 -6.80
N PRO A 265 9.86 -4.61 -7.72
CA PRO A 265 10.03 -3.18 -8.01
C PRO A 265 8.75 -2.50 -8.49
N TRP A 266 7.91 -3.17 -9.27
CA TRP A 266 6.61 -2.62 -9.70
C TRP A 266 5.64 -2.43 -8.52
N ILE A 267 5.60 -3.35 -7.57
CA ILE A 267 4.82 -3.22 -6.34
C ILE A 267 5.29 -1.99 -5.54
N PHE A 268 6.61 -1.82 -5.36
CA PHE A 268 7.15 -0.65 -4.65
C PHE A 268 6.99 0.66 -5.44
N SER A 269 7.01 0.59 -6.77
CA SER A 269 6.64 1.70 -7.65
C SER A 269 5.20 2.15 -7.40
N GLN A 270 4.24 1.23 -7.27
CA GLN A 270 2.86 1.57 -6.90
C GLN A 270 2.75 2.21 -5.52
N ALA A 271 3.50 1.70 -4.53
CA ALA A 271 3.47 2.21 -3.15
C ALA A 271 4.14 3.60 -3.00
N SER A 272 5.11 3.93 -3.86
CA SER A 272 5.84 5.20 -3.86
C SER A 272 5.13 6.32 -4.61
N ARG A 273 4.14 6.01 -5.46
CA ARG A 273 3.29 7.00 -6.12
C ARG A 273 2.49 7.86 -5.14
N THR A 274 2.09 9.06 -5.59
CA THR A 274 1.00 9.82 -4.98
C THR A 274 0.00 10.25 -6.06
N PRO A 275 -1.29 9.88 -5.94
CA PRO A 275 -1.84 9.00 -4.90
C PRO A 275 -1.22 7.59 -4.98
N ALA A 276 -0.97 6.99 -3.83
CA ALA A 276 -0.39 5.64 -3.78
C ALA A 276 -1.37 4.62 -4.37
N PHE A 277 -0.82 3.62 -5.06
CA PHE A 277 -1.60 2.57 -5.72
C PHE A 277 -2.59 3.10 -6.77
N SER A 278 -2.21 4.16 -7.49
CA SER A 278 -2.97 4.68 -8.63
C SER A 278 -3.28 3.59 -9.66
N PRO A 279 -4.46 3.59 -10.31
CA PRO A 279 -4.77 2.73 -11.46
C PRO A 279 -3.79 2.87 -12.62
N THR A 280 -3.15 4.04 -12.74
CA THR A 280 -2.18 4.34 -13.79
C THR A 280 -0.79 4.59 -13.21
N ASN A 281 0.23 4.06 -13.87
CA ASN A 281 1.64 4.26 -13.48
C ASN A 281 2.60 4.13 -14.68
N PRO A 282 3.03 5.25 -15.29
CA PRO A 282 3.96 5.23 -16.42
C PRO A 282 5.34 4.58 -16.14
N ASN A 283 5.71 4.32 -14.88
CA ASN A 283 6.95 3.59 -14.57
C ASN A 283 6.77 2.06 -14.70
N VAL A 284 5.53 1.60 -14.83
CA VAL A 284 5.16 0.19 -15.03
C VAL A 284 4.70 -0.02 -16.46
N GLY A 285 3.86 0.88 -16.97
CA GLY A 285 3.35 0.84 -18.34
C GLY A 285 2.32 1.95 -18.59
N SER A 286 1.76 2.00 -19.79
CA SER A 286 0.71 2.97 -20.14
C SER A 286 -0.62 2.63 -19.46
N ASP A 287 -1.50 3.63 -19.37
CA ASP A 287 -2.90 3.45 -18.96
C ASP A 287 -3.06 2.63 -17.67
N VAL A 288 -3.92 1.62 -17.72
CA VAL A 288 -4.32 0.76 -16.60
C VAL A 288 -3.45 -0.49 -16.46
N THR A 289 -2.21 -0.47 -16.97
CA THR A 289 -1.26 -1.60 -16.89
C THR A 289 -1.15 -2.21 -15.48
N PRO A 290 -1.13 -1.42 -14.38
CA PRO A 290 -1.13 -1.98 -13.03
C PRO A 290 -2.30 -2.93 -12.71
N LEU A 291 -3.46 -2.77 -13.34
CA LEU A 291 -4.61 -3.64 -13.12
C LEU A 291 -4.40 -5.02 -13.73
N VAL A 292 -3.81 -5.09 -14.92
CA VAL A 292 -3.61 -6.35 -15.67
C VAL A 292 -2.36 -7.10 -15.23
N THR A 293 -1.37 -6.40 -14.67
CA THR A 293 -0.10 -6.97 -14.17
C THR A 293 -0.16 -7.44 -12.71
N ASN A 294 -1.37 -7.58 -12.15
CA ASN A 294 -1.60 -8.03 -10.77
C ASN A 294 -0.80 -7.21 -9.73
N LEU A 295 -0.83 -5.89 -9.83
CA LEU A 295 -0.25 -4.99 -8.83
C LEU A 295 -1.30 -4.51 -7.81
N PRO A 296 -0.89 -4.02 -6.63
CA PRO A 296 -1.81 -3.35 -5.70
C PRO A 296 -2.29 -2.04 -6.30
N VAL A 297 -3.61 -1.90 -6.41
CA VAL A 297 -4.28 -0.74 -7.02
C VAL A 297 -5.52 -0.35 -6.22
N ARG A 298 -5.77 0.96 -6.07
CA ARG A 298 -7.04 1.51 -5.56
C ARG A 298 -8.13 1.43 -6.61
N HIS A 299 -8.61 0.22 -6.85
CA HIS A 299 -9.68 -0.06 -7.79
C HIS A 299 -10.64 -1.09 -7.19
N TRP A 300 -11.92 -1.06 -7.57
CA TRP A 300 -12.94 -1.94 -6.98
C TRP A 300 -12.61 -3.43 -7.18
N SER A 301 -11.90 -3.77 -8.26
CA SER A 301 -11.48 -5.14 -8.54
C SER A 301 -10.54 -5.72 -7.48
N THR A 302 -9.91 -4.89 -6.65
CA THR A 302 -9.08 -5.31 -5.52
C THR A 302 -9.87 -6.08 -4.48
N LEU A 303 -11.21 -5.94 -4.45
CA LEU A 303 -12.08 -6.79 -3.63
C LEU A 303 -11.87 -8.27 -3.92
N PHE A 304 -11.59 -8.63 -5.17
CA PHE A 304 -11.37 -10.02 -5.59
C PHE A 304 -9.90 -10.44 -5.52
N ARG A 305 -9.05 -9.63 -4.89
CA ARG A 305 -7.59 -9.85 -4.79
C ARG A 305 -7.15 -9.77 -3.32
N PRO A 306 -7.53 -10.75 -2.48
CA PRO A 306 -7.22 -10.75 -1.04
C PRO A 306 -5.73 -10.64 -0.74
N GLN A 307 -4.87 -11.13 -1.65
CA GLN A 307 -3.42 -10.96 -1.58
C GLN A 307 -2.95 -9.50 -1.56
N MET A 308 -3.78 -8.57 -2.08
CA MET A 308 -3.42 -7.15 -2.18
C MET A 308 -3.93 -6.30 -1.01
N TRP A 309 -4.85 -6.81 -0.20
CA TRP A 309 -5.47 -6.05 0.89
C TRP A 309 -4.47 -5.48 1.91
N PRO A 310 -3.40 -6.22 2.30
CA PRO A 310 -2.41 -5.72 3.23
C PRO A 310 -1.73 -4.41 2.79
N PHE A 311 -1.56 -4.16 1.48
CA PHE A 311 -0.93 -2.94 0.96
C PHE A 311 -1.70 -1.66 1.27
N PHE A 312 -3.00 -1.78 1.55
CA PHE A 312 -3.79 -0.65 1.99
C PHE A 312 -3.67 -0.50 3.52
N LEU A 313 -3.52 -1.57 4.29
CA LEU A 313 -3.62 -1.49 5.75
C LEU A 313 -2.29 -1.28 6.46
N LEU A 314 -1.19 -1.77 5.90
CA LEU A 314 0.12 -1.88 6.55
C LEU A 314 1.19 -1.04 5.83
N SER A 315 2.39 -0.97 6.40
CA SER A 315 3.55 -0.41 5.68
C SER A 315 3.89 -1.28 4.46
N PRO A 316 4.48 -0.72 3.39
CA PRO A 316 4.79 -1.48 2.17
C PRO A 316 5.60 -2.76 2.42
N GLU A 317 6.54 -2.74 3.36
CA GLU A 317 7.41 -3.88 3.67
C GLU A 317 6.62 -5.02 4.32
N ARG A 318 5.80 -4.70 5.33
CA ARG A 318 4.93 -5.69 5.98
C ARG A 318 3.87 -6.20 5.01
N ALA A 319 3.25 -5.30 4.25
CA ALA A 319 2.26 -5.68 3.24
C ALA A 319 2.85 -6.64 2.19
N PHE A 320 4.08 -6.39 1.77
CA PHE A 320 4.80 -7.27 0.86
C PHE A 320 5.05 -8.66 1.48
N ALA A 321 5.41 -8.74 2.77
CA ALA A 321 5.53 -10.01 3.47
C ALA A 321 4.20 -10.79 3.53
N PHE A 322 3.07 -10.12 3.82
CA PHE A 322 1.75 -10.75 3.75
C PHE A 322 1.42 -11.26 2.34
N TYR A 323 1.71 -10.48 1.31
CA TYR A 323 1.50 -10.86 -0.09
C TYR A 323 2.33 -12.09 -0.45
N TRP A 324 3.60 -12.11 -0.05
CA TRP A 324 4.51 -13.22 -0.30
C TRP A 324 4.07 -14.50 0.38
N ASN A 325 3.89 -14.42 1.70
CA ASN A 325 3.52 -15.57 2.52
C ASN A 325 2.16 -16.12 2.14
N LEU A 326 1.24 -15.30 1.61
CA LEU A 326 -0.04 -15.82 1.15
C LEU A 326 0.14 -16.82 0.02
N LYS A 327 1.09 -16.60 -0.92
CA LYS A 327 1.36 -17.57 -2.00
C LYS A 327 1.82 -18.92 -1.42
N SER A 328 2.81 -18.90 -0.53
CA SER A 328 3.40 -20.13 0.03
C SER A 328 2.44 -20.85 0.99
N PHE A 329 1.83 -20.13 1.94
CA PHE A 329 0.93 -20.73 2.92
C PHE A 329 -0.42 -21.13 2.31
N ALA A 330 -0.95 -20.39 1.31
CA ALA A 330 -2.15 -20.81 0.61
C ALA A 330 -1.91 -22.04 -0.27
N LEU A 331 -0.73 -22.16 -0.90
CA LEU A 331 -0.35 -23.38 -1.60
C LEU A 331 -0.28 -24.56 -0.62
N LEU A 332 0.47 -24.43 0.48
CA LEU A 332 0.61 -25.50 1.46
C LEU A 332 -0.73 -25.92 2.09
N LEU A 333 -1.56 -24.95 2.49
CA LEU A 333 -2.88 -25.22 3.04
C LEU A 333 -3.82 -25.82 1.97
N GLY A 334 -3.81 -25.28 0.75
CA GLY A 334 -4.62 -25.78 -0.36
C GLY A 334 -4.26 -27.21 -0.72
N SER A 335 -2.97 -27.52 -0.84
CA SER A 335 -2.46 -28.87 -1.08
C SER A 335 -2.81 -29.81 0.07
N PHE A 336 -2.69 -29.39 1.32
CA PHE A 336 -3.10 -30.18 2.48
C PHE A 336 -4.60 -30.54 2.44
N LEU A 337 -5.45 -29.57 2.12
CA LEU A 337 -6.88 -29.81 1.96
C LEU A 337 -7.18 -30.73 0.78
N PHE A 338 -6.51 -30.52 -0.35
CA PHE A 338 -6.63 -31.34 -1.56
C PHE A 338 -6.24 -32.80 -1.30
N PHE A 339 -5.08 -33.06 -0.69
CA PHE A 339 -4.69 -34.43 -0.33
C PHE A 339 -5.62 -35.03 0.71
N GLY A 340 -6.24 -34.23 1.58
CA GLY A 340 -7.29 -34.71 2.48
C GLY A 340 -8.50 -35.30 1.76
N VAL A 341 -8.86 -34.77 0.59
CA VAL A 341 -9.89 -35.37 -0.27
C VAL A 341 -9.40 -36.69 -0.86
N LEU A 342 -8.15 -36.75 -1.31
CA LEU A 342 -7.59 -37.93 -1.97
C LEU A 342 -7.28 -39.09 -1.03
N SER A 343 -6.78 -38.81 0.16
CA SER A 343 -6.27 -39.81 1.10
C SER A 343 -7.34 -40.41 2.02
N GLY A 344 -8.56 -39.87 1.97
CA GLY A 344 -9.63 -40.15 2.93
C GLY A 344 -9.35 -39.53 4.31
N GLY A 345 -8.77 -38.33 4.35
CA GLY A 345 -8.56 -37.57 5.59
C GLY A 345 -7.37 -38.01 6.46
N LYS A 346 -6.44 -38.83 5.94
CA LYS A 346 -5.26 -39.27 6.68
C LYS A 346 -4.28 -38.11 6.87
N THR A 347 -4.45 -37.37 7.96
CA THR A 347 -3.79 -36.06 8.20
C THR A 347 -2.28 -36.04 7.99
N LEU A 348 -1.56 -37.08 8.41
CA LEU A 348 -0.10 -37.13 8.21
C LEU A 348 0.28 -37.35 6.74
N LEU A 349 -0.50 -38.14 6.00
CA LEU A 349 -0.31 -38.36 4.58
C LEU A 349 -0.66 -37.09 3.79
N ASP A 350 -1.73 -36.39 4.20
CA ASP A 350 -2.13 -35.09 3.64
C ASP A 350 -1.00 -34.06 3.77
N LEU A 351 -0.41 -33.97 4.97
CA LEU A 351 0.68 -33.05 5.25
C LEU A 351 1.95 -33.42 4.48
N ALA A 352 2.29 -34.72 4.41
CA ALA A 352 3.43 -35.18 3.63
C ALA A 352 3.27 -34.82 2.14
N GLY A 353 2.09 -35.09 1.55
CA GLY A 353 1.80 -34.71 0.17
C GLY A 353 1.87 -33.20 -0.04
N ALA A 354 1.33 -32.42 0.89
CA ALA A 354 1.35 -30.96 0.80
C ALA A 354 2.77 -30.38 0.88
N LEU A 355 3.61 -30.90 1.77
CA LEU A 355 5.01 -30.51 1.88
C LEU A 355 5.80 -30.88 0.63
N LEU A 356 5.63 -32.10 0.12
CA LEU A 356 6.30 -32.55 -1.11
C LEU A 356 5.94 -31.68 -2.30
N LEU A 357 4.66 -31.30 -2.44
CA LEU A 357 4.21 -30.43 -3.52
C LEU A 357 4.71 -29.00 -3.35
N THR A 358 4.65 -28.45 -2.14
CA THR A 358 5.06 -27.05 -1.87
C THR A 358 6.57 -26.85 -2.02
N PHE A 359 7.37 -27.85 -1.64
CA PHE A 359 8.83 -27.81 -1.77
C PHE A 359 9.33 -28.58 -3.00
N SER A 360 8.44 -28.88 -3.95
CA SER A 360 8.88 -29.42 -5.23
C SER A 360 9.71 -28.37 -5.96
N PRO A 361 10.74 -28.77 -6.74
CA PRO A 361 11.66 -27.83 -7.37
C PRO A 361 11.04 -27.07 -8.57
N PHE A 362 9.74 -27.21 -8.83
CA PHE A 362 9.03 -26.69 -10.01
C PHE A 362 7.91 -25.72 -9.66
#